data_AF-A0A0F9UT44-F1
#
_entry.id   AF-A0A0F9UT44-F1
#
_cell.length_a   1.000
_cell.length_b   1.000
_cell.length_c   1.000
_cell.angle_alpha   90.00
_cell.angle_beta   90.00
_cell.angle_gamma   90.00
#
_symmetry.space_group_name_H-M   'P 1'
#
loop_
_entity.id
_entity.type
_entity.pdbx_description
1 polymer ?
#
loop_
_entity_poly.entity_id
_entity_poly.type
_entity_poly.pdbx_seq_one_letter_code
_entity_poly.pdbx_strand_id
1 'polypeptide(L)'
;MKKLLLGSALAAASFTSTATIIEMYTSQGVIEINLFDQQTPKTVANFLSYVQGDSYNETVIHRSVSNFVIQGGGFTYSDSLDAITTKPAVENEPVFSNVKGTIAMAKLSGNENSATSQWFFNMANNSAGSAALDTQNGGFTVFGQITAASQSTLDKIAALVHCNDMPVVDITAEQCSSSDVSFSSANLVTIQSVTVMNDDPNSAAGLTVTENTLIDSGSPISSDSSSGGGLGWFLGAFLLVLPRLRRAK
;
A
#
# COMPACT_ATOMS: atom_id res chain seq x y z
N MET A 1 -17.85 -56.73 14.01
CA MET A 1 -16.87 -55.64 14.21
C MET A 1 -16.82 -54.81 12.93
N LYS A 2 -17.54 -53.69 12.85
CA LYS A 2 -17.47 -52.77 11.70
C LYS A 2 -16.82 -51.48 12.21
N LYS A 3 -15.60 -51.20 11.75
CA LYS A 3 -14.85 -49.98 12.07
C LYS A 3 -15.46 -48.83 11.26
N LEU A 4 -16.04 -47.83 11.93
CA LEU A 4 -16.30 -46.53 11.31
C LEU A 4 -15.04 -45.68 11.44
N LEU A 5 -14.48 -45.28 10.30
CA LEU A 5 -13.48 -44.23 10.21
C LEU A 5 -14.24 -42.91 10.01
N LEU A 6 -14.26 -42.05 11.03
CA LEU A 6 -14.66 -40.65 10.88
C LEU A 6 -13.47 -39.89 10.30
N GLY A 7 -13.58 -39.46 9.04
CA GLY A 7 -12.70 -38.44 8.48
C GLY A 7 -13.28 -37.06 8.80
N SER A 8 -12.57 -36.26 9.60
CA SER A 8 -12.85 -34.83 9.74
C SER A 8 -12.41 -34.12 8.46
N ALA A 9 -13.37 -33.60 7.70
CA ALA A 9 -13.10 -32.64 6.65
C ALA A 9 -12.89 -31.27 7.31
N LEU A 10 -11.66 -30.74 7.23
CA LEU A 10 -11.33 -29.38 7.62
C LEU A 10 -11.87 -28.44 6.52
N ALA A 11 -13.05 -27.86 6.73
CA ALA A 11 -13.60 -26.86 5.83
C ALA A 11 -12.86 -25.53 6.08
N ALA A 12 -12.08 -25.07 5.11
CA ALA A 12 -11.59 -23.69 5.09
C ALA A 12 -12.81 -22.77 4.89
N ALA A 13 -13.17 -22.02 5.93
CA ALA A 13 -14.22 -21.02 5.82
C ALA A 13 -13.70 -19.86 4.96
N SER A 14 -14.27 -19.69 3.76
CA SER A 14 -14.06 -18.50 2.96
C SER A 14 -15.13 -17.48 3.36
N PHE A 15 -14.72 -16.34 3.90
CA PHE A 15 -15.63 -15.25 4.23
C PHE A 15 -15.96 -14.46 2.97
N THR A 16 -17.25 -14.22 2.72
CA THR A 16 -17.71 -13.30 1.67
C THR A 16 -17.51 -11.87 2.15
N SER A 17 -16.60 -11.13 1.52
CA SER A 17 -16.41 -9.71 1.80
C SER A 17 -17.40 -8.86 1.00
N THR A 18 -17.88 -7.80 1.65
CA THR A 18 -18.72 -6.75 1.08
C THR A 18 -17.82 -5.53 0.84
N ALA A 19 -17.70 -5.05 -0.40
CA ALA A 19 -16.88 -3.91 -0.79
C ALA A 19 -17.67 -2.74 -1.39
N THR A 20 -17.30 -1.53 -0.98
CA THR A 20 -17.36 -0.34 -1.86
C THR A 20 -16.37 -0.53 -3.01
N ILE A 21 -16.79 -0.28 -4.26
CA ILE A 21 -15.91 -0.33 -5.43
C ILE A 21 -15.50 1.09 -5.82
N ILE A 22 -14.20 1.30 -5.95
CA ILE A 22 -13.63 2.57 -6.39
C ILE A 22 -12.76 2.36 -7.64
N GLU A 23 -12.72 3.37 -8.49
CA GLU A 23 -11.81 3.44 -9.63
C GLU A 23 -10.79 4.55 -9.40
N MET A 24 -9.51 4.20 -9.52
CA MET A 24 -8.40 5.14 -9.50
C MET A 24 -7.90 5.32 -10.93
N TYR A 25 -8.09 6.53 -11.47
CA TYR A 25 -7.66 6.89 -12.81
C TYR A 25 -6.22 7.39 -12.75
N THR A 26 -5.29 6.63 -13.34
CA THR A 26 -3.88 7.03 -13.42
C THR A 26 -3.49 7.40 -14.85
N SER A 27 -2.37 8.09 -15.04
CA SER A 27 -1.79 8.31 -16.38
C SER A 27 -1.43 7.01 -17.12
N GLN A 28 -1.36 5.87 -16.42
CA GLN A 28 -1.00 4.57 -16.97
C GLN A 28 -2.20 3.63 -17.17
N GLY A 29 -3.41 4.07 -16.80
CA GLY A 29 -4.65 3.29 -16.88
C GLY A 29 -5.49 3.36 -15.60
N VAL A 30 -6.61 2.65 -15.61
CA VAL A 30 -7.53 2.58 -14.47
C VAL A 30 -7.14 1.40 -13.56
N ILE A 31 -7.30 1.60 -12.26
CA ILE A 31 -7.17 0.58 -11.22
C ILE A 31 -8.48 0.54 -10.46
N GLU A 32 -9.23 -0.54 -10.61
CA GLU A 32 -10.44 -0.83 -9.83
C GLU A 32 -10.05 -1.54 -8.53
N ILE A 33 -10.56 -1.04 -7.41
CA ILE A 33 -10.31 -1.57 -6.07
C ILE A 33 -11.64 -1.86 -5.38
N ASN A 34 -11.74 -3.08 -4.84
CA ASN A 34 -12.80 -3.50 -3.95
C ASN A 34 -12.30 -3.33 -2.51
N LEU A 35 -12.93 -2.45 -1.74
CA LEU A 35 -12.56 -2.16 -0.35
C LEU A 35 -13.12 -3.22 0.62
N PHE A 36 -12.54 -3.32 1.82
CA PHE A 36 -12.99 -4.28 2.85
C PHE A 36 -13.70 -3.57 4.00
N ASP A 37 -14.83 -2.93 3.68
CA ASP A 37 -15.57 -1.99 4.52
C ASP A 37 -15.96 -2.56 5.90
N GLN A 38 -16.30 -3.85 5.98
CA GLN A 38 -16.73 -4.48 7.23
C GLN A 38 -15.58 -4.92 8.12
N GLN A 39 -14.49 -5.41 7.53
CA GLN A 39 -13.37 -6.02 8.27
C GLN A 39 -12.29 -5.00 8.63
N THR A 40 -12.17 -3.92 7.85
CA THR A 40 -11.22 -2.82 8.11
C THR A 40 -11.93 -1.44 8.09
N PRO A 41 -13.02 -1.26 8.86
CA PRO A 41 -13.91 -0.11 8.74
C PRO A 41 -13.22 1.23 9.03
N LYS A 42 -12.27 1.30 9.98
CA LYS A 42 -11.59 2.57 10.31
C LYS A 42 -10.68 2.99 9.15
N THR A 43 -9.98 2.03 8.57
CA THR A 43 -9.06 2.26 7.46
C THR A 43 -9.80 2.64 6.18
N VAL A 44 -10.87 1.91 5.84
CA VAL A 44 -11.71 2.21 4.68
C VAL A 44 -12.36 3.59 4.82
N ALA A 45 -12.93 3.92 5.99
CA ALA A 45 -13.50 5.24 6.23
C ALA A 45 -12.47 6.36 6.06
N ASN A 46 -11.24 6.15 6.54
CA ASN A 46 -10.15 7.10 6.35
C ASN A 46 -9.80 7.28 4.86
N PHE A 47 -9.57 6.20 4.12
CA PHE A 47 -9.26 6.24 2.69
C PHE A 47 -10.37 6.95 1.90
N LEU A 48 -11.63 6.55 2.08
CA LEU A 48 -12.78 7.16 1.43
C LEU A 48 -12.93 8.64 1.78
N SER A 49 -12.54 9.05 2.98
CA SER A 49 -12.56 10.48 3.32
C SER A 49 -11.58 11.30 2.48
N TYR A 50 -10.41 10.76 2.12
CA TYR A 50 -9.47 11.44 1.21
C TYR A 50 -10.00 11.44 -0.23
N VAL A 51 -10.66 10.36 -0.65
CA VAL A 51 -11.36 10.27 -1.96
C VAL A 51 -12.45 11.34 -2.06
N GLN A 52 -13.35 11.42 -1.08
CA GLN A 52 -14.45 12.40 -1.05
C GLN A 52 -13.98 13.86 -0.96
N GLY A 53 -12.78 14.09 -0.41
CA GLY A 53 -12.15 15.40 -0.33
C GLY A 53 -11.22 15.70 -1.50
N ASP A 54 -11.25 14.89 -2.58
CA ASP A 54 -10.40 15.01 -3.76
C ASP A 54 -8.89 15.06 -3.45
N SER A 55 -8.49 14.61 -2.26
CA SER A 55 -7.12 14.79 -1.75
C SER A 55 -6.09 13.91 -2.47
N TYR A 56 -6.55 12.88 -3.19
CA TYR A 56 -5.71 12.04 -4.03
C TYR A 56 -5.62 12.53 -5.48
N ASN A 57 -6.44 13.51 -5.88
CA ASN A 57 -6.39 14.05 -7.24
C ASN A 57 -5.05 14.77 -7.44
N GLU A 58 -4.46 14.56 -8.62
CA GLU A 58 -3.15 15.07 -9.03
C GLU A 58 -1.98 14.61 -8.14
N THR A 59 -2.20 13.65 -7.24
CA THR A 59 -1.10 13.01 -6.50
C THR A 59 -0.30 12.09 -7.41
N VAL A 60 0.91 11.73 -6.98
CA VAL A 60 1.81 10.88 -7.76
C VAL A 60 2.12 9.56 -7.06
N ILE A 61 2.37 8.53 -7.87
CA ILE A 61 3.08 7.35 -7.42
C ILE A 61 4.54 7.74 -7.21
N HIS A 62 4.94 7.91 -5.95
CA HIS A 62 6.25 8.42 -5.57
C HIS A 62 7.25 7.30 -5.26
N ARG A 63 6.80 6.05 -5.24
CA ARG A 63 7.66 4.89 -5.00
C ARG A 63 7.10 3.62 -5.64
N SER A 64 7.98 2.85 -6.28
CA SER A 64 7.70 1.54 -6.86
C SER A 64 8.96 0.68 -6.71
N VAL A 65 8.83 -0.44 -6.01
CA VAL A 65 9.90 -1.42 -5.83
C VAL A 65 9.46 -2.75 -6.42
N SER A 66 10.19 -3.20 -7.43
CA SER A 66 9.91 -4.45 -8.15
C SER A 66 9.80 -5.64 -7.20
N ASN A 67 8.78 -6.47 -7.42
CA ASN A 67 8.44 -7.62 -6.56
C ASN A 67 8.20 -7.27 -5.08
N PHE A 68 7.86 -6.02 -4.77
CA PHE A 68 7.49 -5.62 -3.42
C PHE A 68 6.20 -4.79 -3.45
N VAL A 69 6.29 -3.47 -3.66
CA VAL A 69 5.13 -2.57 -3.56
C VAL A 69 5.19 -1.39 -4.52
N ILE A 70 4.01 -0.85 -4.86
CA ILE A 70 3.81 0.46 -5.50
C ILE A 70 3.09 1.36 -4.51
N GLN A 71 3.60 2.54 -4.22
CA GLN A 71 3.14 3.40 -3.13
C GLN A 71 2.76 4.80 -3.62
N GLY A 72 1.64 5.30 -3.09
CA GLY A 72 1.00 6.56 -3.49
C GLY A 72 0.28 7.26 -2.34
N GLY A 73 -0.51 8.29 -2.67
CA GLY A 73 -1.37 9.00 -1.70
C GLY A 73 -0.66 9.96 -0.74
N GLY A 74 0.63 10.25 -0.97
CA GLY A 74 1.43 11.10 -0.09
C GLY A 74 1.72 12.49 -0.62
N PHE A 75 1.84 12.65 -1.93
CA PHE A 75 2.45 13.83 -2.53
C PHE A 75 1.77 14.22 -3.85
N THR A 76 1.62 15.53 -4.06
CA THR A 76 1.46 16.14 -5.39
C THR A 76 2.84 16.51 -5.94
N TYR A 77 2.89 16.92 -7.21
CA TYR A 77 4.13 17.40 -7.82
C TYR A 77 3.92 18.70 -8.59
N SER A 78 4.69 19.71 -8.22
CA SER A 78 4.78 20.99 -8.94
C SER A 78 6.17 21.14 -9.53
N ASP A 79 7.12 21.63 -8.73
CA ASP A 79 8.57 21.60 -8.98
C ASP A 79 9.27 20.56 -8.07
N SER A 80 8.61 20.20 -6.97
CA SER A 80 9.04 19.22 -5.97
C SER A 80 7.88 18.33 -5.53
N LEU A 81 8.19 17.24 -4.83
CA LEU A 81 7.17 16.46 -4.12
C LEU A 81 6.67 17.27 -2.92
N ASP A 82 5.40 17.64 -2.98
CA ASP A 82 4.73 18.42 -1.93
C ASP A 82 3.76 17.51 -1.19
N ALA A 83 3.93 17.39 0.14
CA ALA A 83 3.09 16.52 0.93
C ALA A 83 1.64 17.01 0.94
N ILE A 84 0.68 16.10 0.74
CA ILE A 84 -0.73 16.44 0.90
C ILE A 84 -1.07 16.67 2.38
N THR A 85 -2.13 17.42 2.64
CA THR A 85 -2.61 17.62 4.01
C THR A 85 -3.14 16.30 4.56
N THR A 86 -2.58 15.85 5.68
CA THR A 86 -3.00 14.62 6.35
C THR A 86 -4.15 14.86 7.33
N LYS A 87 -4.99 13.83 7.47
CA LYS A 87 -6.02 13.69 8.49
C LYS A 87 -5.44 12.92 9.69
N PRO A 88 -6.15 12.87 10.84
CA PRO A 88 -5.69 12.11 12.00
C PRO A 88 -5.35 10.66 11.66
N ALA A 89 -4.35 10.10 12.34
CA ALA A 89 -3.95 8.73 12.13
C ALA A 89 -5.05 7.74 12.58
N VAL A 90 -5.13 6.60 11.89
CA VAL A 90 -6.07 5.53 12.21
C VAL A 90 -5.42 4.39 12.99
N GLU A 91 -6.24 3.72 13.79
CA GLU A 91 -5.89 2.48 14.46
C GLU A 91 -5.69 1.36 13.42
N ASN A 92 -4.69 0.53 13.63
CA ASN A 92 -4.32 -0.57 12.75
C ASN A 92 -5.33 -1.72 12.86
N GLU A 93 -5.75 -2.26 11.71
CA GLU A 93 -6.70 -3.39 11.56
C GLU A 93 -6.06 -4.49 10.68
N PRO A 94 -4.96 -5.15 11.10
CA PRO A 94 -4.16 -6.06 10.26
C PRO A 94 -4.82 -7.45 10.04
N VAL A 95 -6.10 -7.46 9.69
CA VAL A 95 -6.97 -8.66 9.57
C VAL A 95 -6.60 -9.52 8.36
N PHE A 96 -6.20 -8.91 7.25
CA PHE A 96 -5.88 -9.60 6.00
C PHE A 96 -4.39 -9.58 5.66
N SER A 97 -3.96 -10.60 4.94
CA SER A 97 -2.56 -10.84 4.57
C SER A 97 -2.11 -9.97 3.40
N ASN A 98 -0.89 -9.46 3.48
CA ASN A 98 -0.22 -8.64 2.46
C ASN A 98 0.27 -9.48 1.27
N VAL A 99 -0.68 -10.03 0.51
CA VAL A 99 -0.43 -10.83 -0.70
C VAL A 99 -0.61 -10.01 -1.97
N LYS A 100 -0.09 -10.51 -3.10
CA LYS A 100 -0.17 -9.81 -4.40
C LYS A 100 -1.61 -9.41 -4.74
N GLY A 101 -1.79 -8.19 -5.24
CA GLY A 101 -3.08 -7.65 -5.66
C GLY A 101 -3.91 -7.03 -4.52
N THR A 102 -3.37 -6.94 -3.32
CA THR A 102 -4.00 -6.20 -2.21
C THR A 102 -3.48 -4.78 -2.11
N ILE A 103 -4.28 -3.88 -1.53
CA ILE A 103 -3.87 -2.53 -1.12
C ILE A 103 -3.82 -2.44 0.40
N ALA A 104 -2.77 -1.82 0.95
CA ALA A 104 -2.57 -1.65 2.38
C ALA A 104 -2.09 -0.25 2.75
N MET A 105 -2.31 0.17 4.00
CA MET A 105 -1.88 1.48 4.49
C MET A 105 -0.38 1.51 4.80
N ALA A 106 0.31 2.55 4.35
CA ALA A 106 1.69 2.82 4.76
C ALA A 106 1.73 3.44 6.17
N LYS A 107 2.79 3.15 6.92
CA LYS A 107 2.94 3.54 8.33
C LYS A 107 4.36 4.00 8.63
N LEU A 108 4.51 4.79 9.69
CA LEU A 108 5.81 5.12 10.27
C LEU A 108 6.38 3.89 10.98
N SER A 109 7.69 3.66 10.82
CA SER A 109 8.39 2.58 11.51
C SER A 109 8.32 2.75 13.03
N GLY A 110 8.00 1.66 13.75
CA GLY A 110 7.89 1.64 15.20
C GLY A 110 6.60 2.25 15.77
N ASN A 111 5.66 2.65 14.91
CA ASN A 111 4.35 3.14 15.33
C ASN A 111 3.24 2.48 14.50
N GLU A 112 2.60 1.47 15.08
CA GLU A 112 1.61 0.65 14.39
C GLU A 112 0.33 1.42 14.04
N ASN A 113 -0.02 2.50 14.77
CA ASN A 113 -1.25 3.28 14.60
C ASN A 113 -0.96 4.67 13.98
N SER A 114 -0.03 4.71 13.01
CA SER A 114 0.44 5.95 12.37
C SER A 114 -0.03 6.14 10.93
N ALA A 115 -0.87 5.24 10.41
CA ALA A 115 -1.40 5.32 9.06
C ALA A 115 -2.26 6.59 8.89
N THR A 116 -2.01 7.35 7.81
CA THR A 116 -2.76 8.57 7.47
C THR A 116 -3.26 8.51 6.02
N SER A 117 -2.55 9.12 5.07
CA SER A 117 -3.00 9.23 3.67
C SER A 117 -2.33 8.25 2.71
N GLN A 118 -1.13 7.78 3.04
CA GLN A 118 -0.32 6.95 2.16
C GLN A 118 -0.73 5.49 2.19
N TRP A 119 -0.72 4.86 1.03
CA TRP A 119 -1.09 3.46 0.80
C TRP A 119 -0.11 2.84 -0.19
N PHE A 120 -0.10 1.51 -0.26
CA PHE A 120 0.66 0.77 -1.26
C PHE A 120 -0.10 -0.45 -1.77
N PHE A 121 0.12 -0.78 -3.03
CA PHE A 121 -0.28 -2.06 -3.62
C PHE A 121 0.81 -3.10 -3.44
N ASN A 122 0.45 -4.31 -3.03
CA ASN A 122 1.34 -5.45 -2.96
C ASN A 122 1.55 -6.05 -4.37
N MET A 123 2.79 -6.03 -4.86
CA MET A 123 3.17 -6.57 -6.17
C MET A 123 3.64 -8.04 -6.11
N ALA A 124 3.83 -8.57 -4.90
CA ALA A 124 4.21 -9.94 -4.60
C ALA A 124 3.56 -10.41 -3.29
N ASN A 125 3.81 -11.65 -2.88
CA ASN A 125 3.46 -12.09 -1.53
C ASN A 125 4.49 -11.54 -0.52
N ASN A 126 4.07 -10.55 0.27
CA ASN A 126 4.91 -9.84 1.22
C ASN A 126 4.58 -10.17 2.69
N SER A 127 3.72 -11.17 2.92
CA SER A 127 3.25 -11.54 4.26
C SER A 127 4.37 -11.93 5.21
N ALA A 128 5.35 -12.70 4.74
CA ALA A 128 6.43 -13.26 5.53
C ALA A 128 7.82 -12.92 4.93
N GLY A 129 8.87 -13.64 5.37
CA GLY A 129 10.22 -13.50 4.84
C GLY A 129 10.89 -12.19 5.25
N SER A 130 11.66 -11.59 4.35
CA SER A 130 12.34 -10.32 4.61
C SER A 130 11.39 -9.13 4.69
N ALA A 131 10.25 -9.18 3.98
CA ALA A 131 9.24 -8.13 4.01
C ALA A 131 8.35 -8.25 5.26
N ALA A 132 7.92 -9.46 5.62
CA ALA A 132 7.17 -9.76 6.85
C ALA A 132 6.00 -8.81 7.18
N LEU A 133 5.32 -8.25 6.17
CA LEU A 133 4.33 -7.18 6.36
C LEU A 133 3.13 -7.58 7.21
N ASP A 134 2.90 -8.88 7.41
CA ASP A 134 1.82 -9.37 8.27
C ASP A 134 2.16 -9.31 9.76
N THR A 135 3.44 -9.17 10.13
CA THR A 135 3.89 -9.19 11.53
C THR A 135 4.76 -8.00 11.92
N GLN A 136 5.57 -7.46 11.00
CA GLN A 136 6.42 -6.31 11.32
C GLN A 136 5.57 -5.06 11.58
N ASN A 137 6.01 -4.24 12.55
CA ASN A 137 5.33 -3.00 12.94
C ASN A 137 3.84 -3.20 13.29
N GLY A 138 3.50 -4.32 13.93
CA GLY A 138 2.12 -4.69 14.28
C GLY A 138 1.27 -5.14 13.08
N GLY A 139 1.90 -5.48 11.95
CA GLY A 139 1.22 -5.82 10.70
C GLY A 139 0.72 -4.58 9.94
N PHE A 140 0.61 -4.68 8.62
CA PHE A 140 0.11 -3.60 7.77
C PHE A 140 -1.32 -3.89 7.34
N THR A 141 -2.22 -2.94 7.60
CA THR A 141 -3.65 -3.10 7.33
C THR A 141 -3.93 -3.13 5.83
N VAL A 142 -4.24 -4.33 5.33
CA VAL A 142 -4.83 -4.54 4.01
C VAL A 142 -6.31 -4.19 4.06
N PHE A 143 -6.73 -3.22 3.26
CA PHE A 143 -8.09 -2.66 3.30
C PHE A 143 -8.84 -2.78 1.96
N GLY A 144 -8.25 -3.49 0.99
CA GLY A 144 -8.92 -3.81 -0.26
C GLY A 144 -8.10 -4.71 -1.18
N GLN A 145 -8.70 -5.07 -2.31
CA GLN A 145 -8.11 -5.89 -3.35
C GLN A 145 -8.47 -5.36 -4.73
N ILE A 146 -7.51 -5.40 -5.65
CA ILE A 146 -7.72 -4.99 -7.03
C ILE A 146 -8.30 -6.13 -7.88
N THR A 147 -8.94 -5.78 -8.99
CA THR A 147 -9.34 -6.79 -9.98
C THR A 147 -8.16 -7.34 -10.77
N ALA A 148 -8.31 -8.55 -11.32
CA ALA A 148 -7.29 -9.14 -12.20
C ALA A 148 -6.97 -8.26 -13.42
N ALA A 149 -7.96 -7.53 -13.95
CA ALA A 149 -7.75 -6.57 -15.03
C ALA A 149 -6.84 -5.40 -14.60
N SER A 150 -7.04 -4.90 -13.38
CA SER A 150 -6.28 -3.78 -12.81
C SER A 150 -4.81 -4.12 -12.54
N GLN A 151 -4.48 -5.40 -12.36
CA GLN A 151 -3.09 -5.85 -12.22
C GLN A 151 -2.22 -5.41 -13.42
N SER A 152 -2.78 -5.42 -14.63
CA SER A 152 -2.02 -5.01 -15.83
C SER A 152 -1.61 -3.53 -15.81
N THR A 153 -2.40 -2.65 -15.20
CA THR A 153 -2.06 -1.23 -15.01
C THR A 153 -0.90 -1.08 -14.02
N LEU A 154 -0.94 -1.82 -12.90
CA LEU A 154 0.17 -1.82 -11.94
C LEU A 154 1.46 -2.40 -12.54
N ASP A 155 1.34 -3.45 -13.34
CA ASP A 155 2.50 -4.05 -14.02
C ASP A 155 3.14 -3.07 -15.02
N LYS A 156 2.34 -2.24 -15.72
CA LYS A 156 2.86 -1.13 -16.56
C LYS A 156 3.64 -0.12 -15.73
N ILE A 157 3.09 0.30 -14.59
CA ILE A 157 3.75 1.26 -13.68
C ILE A 157 5.08 0.67 -13.16
N ALA A 158 5.08 -0.60 -12.74
CA ALA A 158 6.28 -1.28 -12.26
C ALA A 158 7.35 -1.50 -13.34
N ALA A 159 6.98 -1.52 -14.62
CA ALA A 159 7.89 -1.70 -15.74
C ALA A 159 8.56 -0.39 -16.21
N LEU A 160 8.14 0.76 -15.68
CA LEU A 160 8.79 2.05 -15.96
C LEU A 160 10.23 2.08 -15.41
N VAL A 161 11.01 3.05 -15.87
CA VAL A 161 12.32 3.35 -15.28
C VAL A 161 12.10 3.93 -13.87
N HIS A 162 12.97 3.61 -12.93
CA HIS A 162 12.92 4.15 -11.56
C HIS A 162 14.09 5.09 -11.31
N CYS A 163 13.78 6.36 -11.00
CA CYS A 163 14.76 7.29 -10.45
C CYS A 163 14.63 7.30 -8.92
N ASN A 164 15.54 6.64 -8.19
CA ASN A 164 15.44 6.47 -6.72
C ASN A 164 14.08 5.90 -6.27
N ASP A 165 13.71 4.75 -6.82
CA ASP A 165 12.41 4.07 -6.65
C ASP A 165 11.19 4.83 -7.20
N MET A 166 11.29 6.08 -7.64
CA MET A 166 10.17 6.80 -8.25
C MET A 166 10.01 6.35 -9.72
N PRO A 167 8.86 5.76 -10.12
CA PRO A 167 8.63 5.36 -11.49
C PRO A 167 8.42 6.60 -12.39
N VAL A 168 9.18 6.68 -13.47
CA VAL A 168 9.20 7.83 -14.39
C VAL A 168 8.84 7.45 -15.83
N VAL A 169 8.18 8.36 -16.52
CA VAL A 169 7.73 8.25 -17.91
C VAL A 169 8.64 9.07 -18.81
N ASP A 170 9.02 8.50 -19.96
CA ASP A 170 9.86 9.13 -20.99
C ASP A 170 11.22 9.63 -20.47
N ILE A 171 11.77 8.95 -19.45
CA ILE A 171 13.10 9.18 -18.89
C ILE A 171 13.88 7.88 -18.88
N THR A 172 15.14 7.91 -19.32
CA THR A 172 16.04 6.75 -19.27
C THR A 172 16.78 6.64 -17.93
N ALA A 173 17.34 5.47 -17.65
CA ALA A 173 18.10 5.23 -16.42
C ALA A 173 19.36 6.14 -16.33
N GLU A 174 19.99 6.43 -17.46
CA GLU A 174 21.13 7.35 -17.53
C GLU A 174 20.71 8.78 -17.17
N GLN A 175 19.53 9.20 -17.63
CA GLN A 175 18.96 10.52 -17.32
C GLN A 175 18.63 10.67 -15.83
N CYS A 176 18.15 9.61 -15.16
CA CYS A 176 17.94 9.62 -13.70
C CYS A 176 19.22 9.92 -12.90
N SER A 177 20.38 9.60 -13.46
CA SER A 177 21.69 9.77 -12.80
C SER A 177 22.38 11.09 -13.14
N SER A 178 21.77 11.91 -14.01
CA SER A 178 22.32 13.18 -14.46
C SER A 178 21.80 14.34 -13.63
N SER A 179 22.65 15.32 -13.35
CA SER A 179 22.26 16.60 -12.72
C SER A 179 21.52 17.54 -13.66
N ASP A 180 21.54 17.25 -14.97
CA ASP A 180 21.07 18.18 -16.00
C ASP A 180 19.61 17.91 -16.43
N VAL A 181 18.99 16.87 -15.87
CA VAL A 181 17.61 16.47 -16.19
C VAL A 181 16.68 17.04 -15.13
N SER A 182 15.82 17.97 -15.53
CA SER A 182 14.71 18.45 -14.72
C SER A 182 13.48 17.57 -14.96
N PHE A 183 12.89 17.06 -13.88
CA PHE A 183 11.59 16.41 -13.96
C PHE A 183 10.47 17.44 -14.08
N SER A 184 9.38 17.02 -14.71
CA SER A 184 8.11 17.71 -14.69
C SER A 184 7.01 16.72 -14.30
N SER A 185 5.81 17.21 -14.00
CA SER A 185 4.66 16.35 -13.73
C SER A 185 4.34 15.39 -14.89
N ALA A 186 4.69 15.75 -16.13
CA ALA A 186 4.52 14.89 -17.31
C ALA A 186 5.39 13.63 -17.27
N ASN A 187 6.51 13.66 -16.52
CA ASN A 187 7.39 12.52 -16.35
C ASN A 187 6.98 11.60 -15.20
N LEU A 188 5.91 11.92 -14.47
CA LEU A 188 5.48 11.17 -13.29
C LEU A 188 4.19 10.41 -13.54
N VAL A 189 4.01 9.31 -12.83
CA VAL A 189 2.74 8.60 -12.80
C VAL A 189 1.79 9.35 -11.87
N THR A 190 0.84 10.08 -12.47
CA THR A 190 -0.17 10.86 -11.77
C THR A 190 -1.44 10.05 -11.55
N ILE A 191 -2.09 10.30 -10.42
CA ILE A 191 -3.46 9.89 -10.10
C ILE A 191 -4.34 11.08 -10.47
N GLN A 192 -5.07 10.98 -11.56
CA GLN A 192 -5.90 12.07 -12.09
C GLN A 192 -7.13 12.27 -11.21
N SER A 193 -7.78 11.18 -10.84
CA SER A 193 -8.94 11.18 -9.95
C SER A 193 -9.14 9.82 -9.30
N VAL A 194 -9.87 9.81 -8.19
CA VAL A 194 -10.38 8.58 -7.57
C VAL A 194 -11.89 8.72 -7.38
N THR A 195 -12.67 7.77 -7.89
CA THR A 195 -14.14 7.85 -7.90
C THR A 195 -14.76 6.61 -7.27
N VAL A 196 -15.82 6.80 -6.49
CA VAL A 196 -16.65 5.69 -6.01
C VAL A 196 -17.60 5.29 -7.14
N MET A 197 -17.49 4.04 -7.60
CA MET A 197 -18.31 3.50 -8.69
C MET A 197 -19.58 2.81 -8.18
N ASN A 198 -19.44 2.07 -7.08
CA ASN A 198 -20.55 1.44 -6.42
C ASN A 198 -20.34 1.54 -4.91
N ASP A 199 -21.30 2.18 -4.23
CA ASP A 199 -21.34 2.32 -2.78
C ASP A 199 -22.16 1.20 -2.12
N ASP A 200 -22.74 0.27 -2.89
CA ASP A 200 -23.34 -0.94 -2.33
C ASP A 200 -22.21 -1.79 -1.74
N PRO A 201 -22.17 -1.95 -0.41
CA PRO A 201 -21.17 -2.79 0.21
C PRO A 201 -21.28 -4.22 -0.34
N ASN A 202 -22.40 -4.72 -0.84
CA ASN A 202 -22.48 -6.12 -1.31
C ASN A 202 -21.89 -6.38 -2.70
N SER A 203 -21.28 -5.38 -3.34
CA SER A 203 -20.94 -5.44 -4.76
C SER A 203 -19.76 -6.35 -5.14
N ALA A 204 -18.97 -6.81 -4.17
CA ALA A 204 -17.81 -7.69 -4.38
C ALA A 204 -18.00 -9.15 -3.94
N ALA A 205 -19.24 -9.66 -4.00
CA ALA A 205 -19.53 -11.05 -3.72
C ALA A 205 -18.71 -11.99 -4.64
N GLY A 206 -17.66 -12.61 -4.10
CA GLY A 206 -16.79 -13.53 -4.83
C GLY A 206 -15.28 -13.28 -4.73
N LEU A 207 -14.83 -12.29 -3.97
CA LEU A 207 -13.40 -12.10 -3.71
C LEU A 207 -12.86 -13.17 -2.76
N THR A 208 -11.77 -13.82 -3.16
CA THR A 208 -11.01 -14.71 -2.30
C THR A 208 -9.99 -13.89 -1.52
N VAL A 209 -10.29 -13.61 -0.25
CA VAL A 209 -9.41 -12.86 0.65
C VAL A 209 -8.58 -13.81 1.50
N THR A 210 -7.31 -13.48 1.72
CA THR A 210 -6.40 -14.27 2.58
C THR A 210 -6.30 -13.60 3.95
N GLU A 211 -6.65 -14.31 5.00
CA GLU A 211 -6.52 -13.81 6.38
C GLU A 211 -5.06 -13.74 6.82
N ASN A 212 -4.75 -12.74 7.63
CA ASN A 212 -3.47 -12.66 8.33
C ASN A 212 -3.50 -13.63 9.53
N THR A 213 -2.92 -14.80 9.35
CA THR A 213 -2.81 -15.82 10.41
C THR A 213 -1.51 -15.71 11.21
N LEU A 214 -0.59 -14.82 10.80
CA LEU A 214 0.74 -14.71 11.40
C LEU A 214 0.79 -13.76 12.59
N ILE A 215 -0.12 -12.78 12.66
CA ILE A 215 -0.14 -11.72 13.69
C ILE A 215 -0.35 -12.29 15.11
N ASP A 216 -1.20 -13.31 15.25
CA ASP A 216 -1.55 -13.92 16.54
C ASP A 216 -0.77 -15.22 16.84
N SER A 217 0.10 -15.66 15.92
CA SER A 217 0.82 -16.95 16.04
C SER A 217 1.95 -16.98 17.08
N GLY A 218 2.13 -15.90 17.87
CA GLY A 218 2.88 -15.90 19.13
C GLY A 218 4.40 -16.10 19.02
N SER A 219 5.16 -15.13 19.52
CA SER A 219 6.50 -15.41 20.04
C SER A 219 6.42 -16.54 21.09
N PRO A 220 7.33 -17.53 21.09
CA PRO A 220 7.55 -18.32 22.28
C PRO A 220 8.03 -17.37 23.38
N ILE A 221 7.46 -17.47 24.58
CA ILE A 221 8.04 -16.86 25.77
C ILE A 221 9.37 -17.58 26.02
N SER A 222 10.47 -16.99 25.55
CA SER A 222 11.82 -17.39 25.92
C SER A 222 12.44 -16.30 26.79
N SER A 223 12.65 -16.67 28.05
CA SER A 223 13.45 -15.99 29.06
C SER A 223 14.83 -15.57 28.53
N ASP A 224 15.26 -14.38 28.96
CA ASP A 224 16.60 -13.78 28.89
C ASP A 224 17.74 -14.59 28.23
N SER A 225 18.35 -14.03 27.19
CA SER A 225 19.81 -13.88 27.14
C SER A 225 20.25 -12.83 26.12
N SER A 226 21.06 -11.91 26.62
CA SER A 226 21.82 -10.91 25.88
C SER A 226 22.68 -11.52 24.77
N SER A 227 22.60 -11.01 23.55
CA SER A 227 23.73 -10.87 22.62
C SER A 227 23.34 -9.97 21.45
N GLY A 228 24.25 -9.08 21.07
CA GLY A 228 23.98 -7.95 20.19
C GLY A 228 24.05 -8.22 18.69
N GLY A 229 23.63 -7.18 17.95
CA GLY A 229 24.01 -6.93 16.57
C GLY A 229 23.05 -7.50 15.53
N GLY A 230 22.09 -6.69 15.10
CA GLY A 230 21.28 -6.95 13.90
C GLY A 230 20.94 -5.64 13.22
N LEU A 231 21.44 -5.46 11.99
CA LEU A 231 21.27 -4.29 11.14
C LEU A 231 19.79 -4.03 10.82
N GLY A 232 19.19 -3.06 11.51
CA GLY A 232 17.86 -2.55 11.17
C GLY A 232 17.90 -1.78 9.86
N TRP A 233 17.24 -2.29 8.84
CA TRP A 233 16.95 -1.52 7.63
C TRP A 233 15.73 -0.65 7.88
N PHE A 234 15.96 0.66 7.88
CA PHE A 234 14.92 1.67 7.97
C PHE A 234 14.09 1.67 6.68
N LEU A 235 12.78 1.43 6.79
CA LEU A 235 11.81 2.03 5.87
C LEU A 235 11.92 3.55 6.07
N GLY A 236 12.83 4.17 5.30
CA GLY A 236 13.18 5.58 5.41
C GLY A 236 11.98 6.45 5.06
N ALA A 237 11.45 7.16 6.05
CA ALA A 237 10.70 8.38 5.78
C ALA A 237 11.68 9.38 5.15
N PHE A 238 11.41 9.80 3.92
CA PHE A 238 12.14 10.90 3.28
C PHE A 238 11.86 12.19 4.07
N LEU A 239 12.77 12.58 4.96
CA LEU A 239 12.86 13.93 5.48
C LEU A 239 13.77 14.72 4.54
N LEU A 240 13.17 15.44 3.58
CA LEU A 240 13.90 16.41 2.78
C LEU A 240 14.13 17.69 3.61
N VAL A 241 15.40 17.99 3.85
CA VAL A 241 15.89 19.23 4.43
C VAL A 241 15.75 20.34 3.38
N LEU A 242 14.87 21.30 3.62
CA LEU A 242 14.75 22.52 2.82
C LEU A 242 16.03 23.38 2.96
N PRO A 243 16.70 23.81 1.87
CA PRO A 243 17.76 24.79 1.97
C PRO A 243 17.19 26.17 2.31
N ARG A 244 17.70 26.77 3.40
CA ARG A 244 17.41 28.15 3.78
C ARG A 244 17.86 29.11 2.68
N LEU A 245 16.91 29.77 2.03
CA LEU A 245 17.18 30.90 1.12
C LEU A 245 17.91 32.03 1.88
N ARG A 246 19.16 32.31 1.49
CA ARG A 246 19.87 33.53 1.86
C ARG A 246 19.24 34.71 1.14
N ARG A 247 18.72 35.65 1.92
CA ARG A 247 18.28 36.97 1.46
C ARG A 247 19.49 37.77 0.98
N ALA A 248 19.56 38.07 -0.32
CA ALA A 248 20.50 39.06 -0.85
C ALA A 248 20.00 40.48 -0.51
N LYS A 249 20.94 41.39 -0.28
CA LYS A 249 20.74 42.83 -0.12
C LYS A 249 21.34 43.53 -1.32
#